data_AF-X1NU67-F1
#
_entry.id   AF-X1NU67-F1
#
_cell.length_a   1.000
_cell.length_b   1.000
_cell.length_c   1.000
_cell.angle_alpha   90.00
_cell.angle_beta   90.00
_cell.angle_gamma   90.00
#
_symmetry.space_group_name_H-M   'P 1'
#
loop_
_entity.id
_entity.type
_entity.pdbx_description
1 polymer ?
#
loop_
_entity_poly.entity_id
_entity_poly.type
_entity_poly.pdbx_seq_one_letter_code
_entity_poly.pdbx_strand_id
1 'polypeptide(L)' 'MLWGFAFGLALAVPFVFQVSQKVPFDELQLIWDARQILYLFAYYLLFFIPFFFAGAICPYARPYIQKMTVIPQT' A
#
# COMPACT_ATOMS: atom_id res chain seq x y z
N MET A 1 -0.59 19.51 2.82
CA MET A 1 -0.70 18.39 1.85
C MET A 1 -0.29 17.04 2.45
N LEU A 2 0.90 16.86 3.05
CA LEU A 2 1.37 15.58 3.63
C LEU A 2 0.37 14.90 4.59
N TRP A 3 -0.23 15.69 5.49
CA TRP A 3 -1.18 15.20 6.48
C TRP A 3 -2.39 14.48 5.85
N GLY A 4 -2.91 14.98 4.73
CA GLY A 4 -4.04 14.36 4.03
C GLY A 4 -3.69 12.98 3.48
N PHE A 5 -2.49 12.80 2.92
CA PHE A 5 -2.01 11.49 2.45
C PHE A 5 -1.72 10.53 3.60
N ALA A 6 -1.21 11.02 4.73
CA ALA A 6 -0.97 10.21 5.92
C ALA A 6 -2.29 9.70 6.56
N PHE A 7 -3.30 10.57 6.66
CA PHE A 7 -4.65 10.15 7.08
C PHE A 7 -5.29 9.19 6.09
N GLY A 8 -5.12 9.44 4.78
CA GLY A 8 -5.58 8.54 3.72
C GLY A 8 -4.97 7.14 3.85
N LEU A 9 -3.66 7.05 4.09
CA LEU A 9 -2.98 5.78 4.34
C LEU A 9 -3.51 5.09 5.60
N ALA A 10 -3.65 5.82 6.70
CA ALA A 10 -4.11 5.28 7.99
C ALA A 10 -5.52 4.69 7.92
N LEU A 11 -6.40 5.23 7.07
CA LEU A 11 -7.74 4.68 6.81
C LEU A 11 -7.73 3.58 5.74
N ALA A 12 -6.90 3.72 4.70
CA ALA A 12 -6.81 2.74 3.62
C ALA A 12 -6.30 1.37 4.12
N VAL A 13 -5.34 1.34 5.05
CA VAL A 13 -4.79 0.09 5.59
C VAL A 13 -5.84 -0.81 6.27
N PRO A 14 -6.59 -0.35 7.29
CA PRO A 14 -7.62 -1.18 7.92
C PRO A 14 -8.79 -1.46 6.96
N PHE A 15 -9.12 -0.54 6.05
CA PHE A 15 -10.15 -0.75 5.04
C PHE A 15 -9.79 -1.90 4.09
N VAL A 16 -8.59 -1.88 3.51
CA VAL A 16 -8.08 -2.95 2.64
C VAL A 16 -8.00 -4.27 3.39
N PHE A 17 -7.57 -4.25 4.65
CA PHE A 17 -7.50 -5.44 5.49
C PHE A 17 -8.88 -6.08 5.71
N GLN A 18 -9.92 -5.29 6.02
CA GLN A 18 -11.27 -5.82 6.17
C GLN A 18 -11.87 -6.33 4.87
N VAL A 19 -11.63 -5.65 3.76
CA VAL A 19 -12.12 -6.08 2.44
C VAL A 19 -11.43 -7.38 2.03
N SER A 20 -10.13 -7.52 2.28
CA SER A 20 -9.38 -8.76 2.06
C SER A 20 -9.99 -9.94 2.81
N GLN A 21 -10.37 -9.77 4.09
CA GLN A 21 -10.96 -10.88 4.84
C GLN A 21 -12.34 -11.36 4.34
N LYS A 22 -13.03 -10.56 3.51
CA LYS A 22 -14.34 -10.94 2.95
C LYS A 22 -14.25 -11.72 1.65
N VAL A 23 -13.08 -11.73 1.00
CA VAL A 23 -12.91 -12.44 -0.27
C VAL A 23 -12.49 -13.88 0.04
N PRO A 24 -13.32 -14.89 -0.30
CA PRO A 24 -12.94 -16.29 -0.17
C PRO A 24 -11.98 -16.66 -1.31
N PHE A 25 -10.76 -16.15 -1.23
CA PHE A 25 -9.71 -16.48 -2.18
C PHE A 25 -9.08 -17.81 -1.79
N ASP A 26 -9.20 -18.81 -2.68
CA ASP A 26 -8.59 -20.12 -2.51
C ASP A 26 -7.44 -20.25 -3.50
N GLU A 27 -6.20 -20.19 -3.00
CA GLU A 27 -4.99 -20.23 -3.82
C GLU A 27 -4.86 -21.54 -4.61
N LEU A 28 -5.42 -22.63 -4.09
CA LEU A 28 -5.26 -23.97 -4.63
C LEU A 28 -6.15 -24.19 -5.86
N GLN A 29 -7.29 -23.52 -5.88
CA GLN A 29 -8.26 -23.60 -6.95
C GLN A 29 -7.93 -22.61 -8.10
N LEU A 30 -6.89 -21.77 -7.93
CA LEU A 30 -6.52 -20.69 -8.85
C LEU A 30 -6.12 -21.23 -10.23
N ILE A 31 -5.52 -22.41 -10.23
CA ILE A 31 -5.08 -23.14 -11.41
C ILE A 31 -6.28 -23.72 -12.19
N TRP A 32 -7.41 -23.92 -11.52
CA TRP A 32 -8.56 -24.67 -12.03
C TRP A 32 -9.79 -23.80 -12.32
N ASP A 33 -9.89 -22.60 -11.74
CA ASP A 33 -11.01 -21.68 -11.93
C ASP A 33 -10.55 -20.27 -12.33
N ALA A 34 -10.85 -19.89 -13.58
CA ALA A 34 -10.50 -18.58 -14.12
C ALA A 34 -11.15 -17.40 -13.37
N ARG A 35 -12.23 -17.64 -12.61
CA ARG A 35 -12.85 -16.60 -11.77
C ARG A 35 -11.92 -16.16 -10.64
N GLN A 36 -11.01 -17.03 -10.22
CA GLN A 36 -10.02 -16.70 -9.18
C GLN A 36 -8.91 -15.79 -9.69
N ILE A 37 -8.60 -15.81 -10.98
CA ILE A 37 -7.72 -14.80 -11.60
C ILE A 37 -8.33 -13.40 -11.46
N LEU A 38 -9.65 -13.29 -11.59
CA LEU A 38 -10.38 -12.03 -11.43
C LEU A 38 -10.33 -11.53 -9.98
N TYR A 39 -10.46 -12.43 -8.99
CA TYR A 39 -10.26 -12.10 -7.59
C TYR A 39 -8.82 -11.69 -7.27
N LEU A 40 -7.83 -12.35 -7.86
CA LEU A 40 -6.42 -11.99 -7.71
C LEU A 40 -6.13 -10.59 -8.29
N PHE A 41 -6.67 -10.28 -9.47
CA PHE A 41 -6.57 -8.95 -10.05
C PHE A 41 -7.21 -7.87 -9.16
N ALA A 42 -8.40 -8.15 -8.61
CA ALA A 42 -9.06 -7.26 -7.67
C ALA A 42 -8.22 -7.03 -6.40
N TYR A 43 -7.54 -8.06 -5.90
CA TYR A 43 -6.60 -7.97 -4.79
C TYR A 43 -5.41 -7.05 -5.09
N TYR A 44 -4.82 -7.19 -6.28
CA TYR A 44 -3.75 -6.30 -6.74
C TYR A 44 -4.20 -4.84 -6.81
N LEU A 45 -5.41 -4.59 -7.32
CA LEU A 45 -6.00 -3.25 -7.33
C LEU A 45 -6.27 -2.72 -5.91
N LEU A 46 -6.75 -3.58 -5.01
CA LEU A 46 -7.05 -3.20 -3.64
C LEU A 46 -5.77 -2.82 -2.87
N PHE A 47 -4.69 -3.59 -3.02
CA PHE A 47 -3.40 -3.28 -2.43
C PHE A 47 -2.69 -2.09 -3.10
N PHE A 48 -3.03 -1.76 -4.34
CA PHE A 48 -2.49 -0.58 -5.01
C PHE A 48 -2.83 0.73 -4.26
N ILE A 49 -4.01 0.80 -3.63
CA ILE A 49 -4.51 2.00 -2.93
C ILE A 49 -3.57 2.46 -1.80
N PRO A 50 -3.21 1.62 -0.79
CA PRO A 50 -2.27 2.02 0.26
C PRO A 50 -0.87 2.28 -0.28
N PHE A 51 -0.41 1.55 -1.31
CA PHE A 51 0.89 1.78 -1.93
C PHE A 51 0.98 3.13 -2.64
N PHE A 52 -0.10 3.60 -3.27
CA PHE A 52 -0.17 4.92 -3.88
C PHE A 52 0.00 6.03 -2.83
N PHE A 53 -0.70 5.92 -1.69
CA PHE A 53 -0.58 6.88 -0.59
C PHE A 53 0.82 6.86 0.05
N ALA A 54 1.42 5.69 0.23
CA ALA A 54 2.77 5.55 0.75
C ALA A 54 3.82 6.16 -0.19
N GLY A 55 3.68 5.92 -1.50
CA GLY A 55 4.54 6.51 -2.54
C GLY A 55 4.48 8.03 -2.58
N ALA A 56 3.29 8.62 -2.35
CA ALA A 56 3.13 10.07 -2.28
C ALA A 56 3.83 10.71 -1.06
N ILE A 57 4.03 9.96 0.03
CA ILE A 57 4.68 10.46 1.26
C ILE A 57 6.22 10.40 1.15
N CYS A 58 6.77 9.41 0.46
CA CYS A 58 8.22 9.14 0.39
C CYS A 58 9.09 10.34 -0.07
N PRO A 59 8.74 11.13 -1.10
CA PRO A 59 9.54 12.28 -1.54
C PRO A 59 9.71 13.36 -0.47
N TYR A 60 8.75 13.48 0.47
CA TYR A 60 8.81 14.45 1.56
C TYR A 60 9.80 14.06 2.66
N ALA A 61 10.19 12.79 2.76
CA ALA A 61 11.19 12.31 3.72
C ALA A 61 12.64 12.61 3.26
N ARG A 62 12.87 12.72 1.94
CA ARG A 62 14.20 12.95 1.34
C ARG A 62 15.00 14.12 1.94
N PRO A 63 14.46 15.34 2.12
CA PRO A 63 15.23 16.45 2.70
C PRO A 63 15.65 16.23 4.15
N TYR A 64 14.96 15.36 4.91
CA TYR A 64 15.36 15.03 6.28
C TYR A 64 16.53 14.05 6.31
N ILE A 65 16.53 13.07 5.42
CA ILE A 65 17.62 12.09 5.28
C ILE A 65 18.91 12.80 4.86
N GLN A 66 18.84 13.75 3.93
CA GLN A 66 20.00 14.50 3.46
C GLN A 66 20.60 15.42 4.54
N LYS A 67 19.79 15.93 5.46
CA LYS A 67 20.30 16.72 6.60
C LYS A 67 21.05 15.86 7.61
N MET A 68 20.72 14.58 7.74
CA MET A 68 21.39 13.64 8.65
C MET A 68 22.72 13.13 8.09
N THR A 69 22.86 13.03 6.77
CA THR A 69 24.11 12.59 6.12
C THR A 69 25.16 13.69 5.96
N VAL A 70 24.77 14.97 5.97
CA VAL A 70 25.67 16.12 5.73
C VAL A 70 26.08 16.83 7.04
N ILE A 71 25.91 16.19 8.21
CA ILE A 71 26.45 16.73 9.47
C ILE A 71 27.99 16.72 9.37
N PRO A 72 28.67 17.90 9.39
CA PRO A 72 30.12 17.93 9.41
C PRO A 72 30.58 17.29 10.72
N GLN A 73 31.30 16.16 10.63
CA GLN A 73 32.07 15.62 11.74
C GLN A 73 33.10 16.70 12.10
N THR A 74 32.83 17.45 13.18
CA THR A 74 33.76 18.47 13.71
C THR A 74 34.74 17.78 14.64
#